data_AF-A0A0U1QN19-F1
#
_entry.id   AF-A0A0U1QN19-F1
#
_cell.length_a   1.000
_cell.length_b   1.000
_cell.length_c   1.000
_cell.angle_alpha   90.00
_cell.angle_beta   90.00
_cell.angle_gamma   90.00
#
_symmetry.space_group_name_H-M   'P 1'
#
loop_
_entity.id
_entity.type
_entity.pdbx_description
1 polymer ?
#
loop_
_entity_poly.entity_id
_entity_poly.type
_entity_poly.pdbx_seq_one_letter_code
_entity_poly.pdbx_strand_id
1 'polypeptide(L)'
;MRVLKTIANRIVKNPIKVITITIVAILLFAIGAQQVEMATGNNTLIEEDTKVYQNNLTLEQEFGGESVIVIYEADNESKLLKPDTLKQMKDLESQLRVQEGIYSIVGPHTAVLKISEKKAEKYEEGLTEMADGLEEMGEKLKEISTNMEENTSSQSGLPDFGSKISEMEKGIGKMVEGQKKLEQGTGGLVNGYSSMGSQLKDVALKLQQSAAQMEKTAAGRPAQQKQAAELKQVGLKLGGMADQMVSASEKSAQLPNVSRNTINGLQGMEKGLKGQQSQLDEMGEKQAQQQKDLEKLAEGLTKMGENLISVSDNLSEMITYSDSMSPVIPEKQETLDQMIYEDDGSLRTIFNDMIIDGKYMIFMIKFTGDATDTNKSKAVAFVKDYMEKNPIEGIDTMVSGKPVLDNSIRTEMKNSMQKMMGLSILFMILVLGIVFRVKWRILPLVIILIAVIGTVGLMGWISVPITMVSMAVFPILIGLGIDYAIQFQSRYTEEMKGEEQ
;
A
#
# COMPACT_ATOMS: atom_id res chain seq x y z
N MET A 1 -43.30 -25.93 -50.36
CA MET A 1 -44.17 -27.06 -49.93
C MET A 1 -43.50 -28.43 -49.93
N ARG A 2 -42.67 -28.82 -50.92
CA ARG A 2 -42.05 -30.17 -50.94
C ARG A 2 -41.21 -30.49 -49.69
N VAL A 3 -40.41 -29.54 -49.20
CA VAL A 3 -39.59 -29.70 -47.98
C VAL A 3 -40.43 -29.98 -46.74
N LEU A 4 -41.53 -29.23 -46.54
CA LEU A 4 -42.43 -29.43 -45.40
C LEU A 4 -43.12 -30.80 -45.44
N LYS A 5 -43.58 -31.26 -46.62
CA LYS A 5 -44.13 -32.62 -46.78
C LYS A 5 -43.10 -33.71 -46.49
N THR A 6 -41.85 -33.52 -46.89
CA THR A 6 -40.75 -34.46 -46.58
C THR A 6 -40.47 -34.54 -45.09
N ILE A 7 -40.48 -33.40 -44.38
CA ILE A 7 -40.31 -33.34 -42.93
C ILE A 7 -41.48 -34.04 -42.22
N ALA A 8 -42.72 -33.71 -42.60
CA ALA A 8 -43.91 -34.32 -42.02
C ALA A 8 -43.93 -35.85 -42.19
N ASN A 9 -43.65 -36.35 -43.41
CA ASN A 9 -43.57 -37.79 -43.66
C ASN A 9 -42.47 -38.47 -42.84
N ARG A 10 -41.36 -37.78 -42.53
CA ARG A 10 -40.27 -38.33 -41.74
C ARG A 10 -40.62 -38.39 -40.26
N ILE A 11 -41.37 -37.40 -39.75
CA ILE A 11 -41.92 -37.38 -38.39
C ILE A 11 -42.89 -38.54 -38.19
N VAL A 12 -43.85 -38.71 -39.10
CA VAL A 12 -44.86 -39.78 -39.02
C VAL A 12 -44.22 -41.17 -39.15
N LYS A 13 -43.22 -41.33 -40.03
CA LYS A 13 -42.59 -42.64 -40.28
C LYS A 13 -41.65 -43.11 -39.15
N ASN A 14 -41.03 -42.19 -38.40
CA ASN A 14 -40.08 -42.55 -37.33
C ASN A 14 -40.27 -41.67 -36.07
N PRO A 15 -41.41 -41.78 -35.35
CA PRO A 15 -41.73 -40.89 -34.25
C PRO A 15 -40.72 -40.96 -33.11
N ILE A 16 -40.27 -42.17 -32.73
CA ILE A 16 -39.28 -42.37 -31.65
C ILE A 16 -37.96 -41.66 -31.98
N LYS A 17 -37.46 -41.79 -33.20
CA LYS A 17 -36.19 -41.15 -33.61
C LYS A 17 -36.27 -39.64 -33.54
N VAL A 18 -37.39 -39.05 -33.96
CA VAL A 18 -37.59 -37.60 -33.89
C VAL A 18 -37.62 -37.12 -32.44
N ILE A 19 -38.36 -37.81 -31.56
CA ILE A 19 -38.40 -37.48 -30.13
C ILE A 19 -37.00 -37.56 -29.52
N THR A 20 -36.23 -38.62 -29.80
CA THR A 20 -34.85 -38.75 -29.31
C THR A 20 -33.98 -37.59 -29.77
N ILE A 21 -34.03 -37.22 -31.06
CA ILE A 21 -33.27 -36.08 -31.60
C ILE A 21 -33.66 -34.77 -30.91
N THR A 22 -34.95 -34.54 -30.70
CA THR A 22 -35.44 -33.34 -30.01
C THR A 22 -34.95 -33.29 -28.56
N ILE A 23 -34.99 -34.41 -27.83
CA ILE A 23 -34.47 -34.47 -26.46
C ILE A 23 -32.96 -34.19 -26.44
N VAL A 24 -32.20 -34.78 -27.36
CA VAL A 24 -30.76 -34.51 -27.49
C VAL A 24 -30.49 -33.03 -27.79
N ALA A 25 -31.27 -32.42 -28.68
CA ALA A 25 -31.15 -30.98 -28.98
C ALA A 25 -31.46 -30.12 -27.74
N ILE A 26 -32.49 -30.46 -26.97
CA ILE A 26 -32.83 -29.76 -25.71
C ILE A 26 -31.68 -29.88 -24.71
N LEU A 27 -31.09 -31.07 -24.56
CA LEU A 27 -29.93 -31.26 -23.67
C LEU A 27 -28.72 -30.44 -24.13
N LEU A 28 -28.45 -30.37 -25.44
CA LEU A 28 -27.39 -29.53 -26.00
C LEU A 28 -27.62 -28.03 -25.73
N PHE A 29 -28.85 -27.55 -25.87
CA PHE A 29 -29.20 -26.18 -25.51
C PHE A 29 -29.13 -25.94 -24.00
N ALA A 30 -29.53 -26.91 -23.17
CA ALA A 30 -29.40 -26.79 -21.72
C ALA A 30 -27.92 -26.69 -21.29
N ILE A 31 -27.00 -27.39 -21.96
CA ILE A 31 -25.55 -27.25 -21.75
C ILE A 31 -25.07 -25.85 -22.17
N GLY A 32 -25.52 -25.35 -23.32
CA GLY A 32 -25.23 -23.98 -23.76
C GLY A 32 -25.74 -22.94 -22.75
N ALA A 33 -26.91 -23.17 -22.16
CA ALA A 33 -27.53 -22.22 -21.23
C ALA A 33 -26.73 -22.07 -19.93
N GLN A 34 -25.96 -23.10 -19.54
CA GLN A 34 -25.06 -23.03 -18.39
C GLN A 34 -23.80 -22.18 -18.65
N GLN A 35 -23.46 -21.94 -19.92
CA GLN A 35 -22.30 -21.15 -20.34
C GLN A 35 -22.64 -19.68 -20.55
N VAL A 36 -23.89 -19.26 -20.34
CA VAL A 36 -24.29 -17.87 -20.54
C VAL A 36 -23.71 -16.98 -19.44
N GLU A 37 -22.93 -15.99 -19.87
CA GLU A 37 -22.41 -14.95 -19.01
C GLU A 37 -23.38 -13.77 -18.90
N MET A 38 -23.43 -13.13 -17.73
CA MET A 38 -24.13 -11.87 -17.54
C MET A 38 -23.14 -10.73 -17.68
N ALA A 39 -23.32 -9.79 -18.60
CA ALA A 39 -22.39 -8.68 -18.80
C ALA A 39 -22.85 -7.40 -18.08
N THR A 40 -21.92 -6.76 -17.36
CA THR A 40 -22.10 -5.45 -16.69
C THR A 40 -20.97 -4.46 -17.01
N GLY A 41 -19.98 -4.87 -17.80
CA GLY A 41 -18.80 -4.07 -18.12
C GLY A 41 -19.09 -2.94 -19.11
N ASN A 42 -18.08 -2.12 -19.37
CA ASN A 42 -18.18 -0.96 -20.26
C ASN A 42 -18.54 -1.34 -21.71
N ASN A 43 -18.22 -2.56 -22.13
CA ASN A 43 -18.60 -3.13 -23.43
C ASN A 43 -20.13 -3.26 -23.62
N THR A 44 -20.91 -3.21 -22.53
CA THR A 44 -22.38 -3.15 -22.60
C THR A 44 -22.93 -1.76 -22.85
N LEU A 45 -22.10 -0.73 -22.67
CA LEU A 45 -22.48 0.68 -22.77
C LEU A 45 -21.89 1.36 -24.01
N ILE A 46 -20.72 0.91 -24.46
CA ILE A 46 -19.96 1.49 -25.57
C ILE A 46 -19.46 0.35 -26.47
N GLU A 47 -19.59 0.54 -27.78
CA GLU A 47 -19.10 -0.42 -28.79
C GLU A 47 -17.56 -0.53 -28.75
N GLU A 48 -17.06 -1.76 -28.89
CA GLU A 48 -15.64 -2.10 -28.71
C GLU A 48 -14.75 -1.49 -29.80
N ASP A 49 -15.27 -1.23 -30.99
CA ASP A 49 -14.53 -0.64 -32.12
C ASP A 49 -14.34 0.89 -32.00
N THR A 50 -14.96 1.52 -31.00
CA THR A 50 -14.83 2.95 -30.79
C THR A 50 -13.43 3.32 -30.26
N LYS A 51 -12.92 4.47 -30.70
CA LYS A 51 -11.64 5.02 -30.19
C LYS A 51 -11.63 5.20 -28.68
N VAL A 52 -12.79 5.54 -28.09
CA VAL A 52 -12.93 5.74 -26.64
C VAL A 52 -12.71 4.43 -25.90
N TYR A 53 -13.32 3.33 -26.36
CA TYR A 53 -13.14 2.02 -25.77
C TYR A 53 -11.68 1.56 -25.86
N GLN A 54 -11.09 1.67 -27.06
CA GLN A 54 -9.70 1.25 -27.28
C GLN A 54 -8.69 2.06 -26.45
N ASN A 55 -8.88 3.39 -26.34
CA ASN A 55 -8.03 4.23 -25.49
C ASN A 55 -8.16 3.85 -24.01
N ASN A 56 -9.37 3.53 -23.53
CA ASN A 56 -9.57 3.07 -22.16
C ASN A 56 -8.88 1.72 -21.93
N LEU A 57 -8.98 0.79 -22.88
CA LEU A 57 -8.32 -0.51 -22.79
C LEU A 57 -6.79 -0.37 -22.71
N THR A 58 -6.19 0.51 -23.52
CA THR A 58 -4.75 0.82 -23.42
C THR A 58 -4.38 1.41 -22.06
N LEU A 59 -5.22 2.30 -21.52
CA LEU A 59 -4.99 2.86 -20.19
C LEU A 59 -5.04 1.79 -19.10
N GLU A 60 -5.97 0.85 -19.17
CA GLU A 60 -6.09 -0.26 -18.23
C GLU A 60 -4.94 -1.28 -18.34
N GLN A 61 -4.37 -1.46 -19.53
CA GLN A 61 -3.19 -2.31 -19.74
C GLN A 61 -1.93 -1.70 -19.14
N GLU A 62 -1.71 -0.39 -19.32
CA GLU A 62 -0.51 0.31 -18.84
C GLU A 62 -0.56 0.59 -17.34
N PHE A 63 -1.71 1.05 -16.83
CA PHE A 63 -1.85 1.54 -15.46
C PHE A 63 -2.58 0.57 -14.53
N GLY A 64 -3.04 -0.58 -15.04
CA GLY A 64 -3.96 -1.47 -14.35
C GLY A 64 -5.42 -1.04 -14.52
N GLY A 65 -6.30 -2.02 -14.50
CA GLY A 65 -7.74 -1.84 -14.70
C GLY A 65 -8.47 -1.37 -13.45
N GLU A 66 -9.71 -1.83 -13.33
CA GLU A 66 -10.60 -1.55 -12.21
C GLU A 66 -10.01 -2.02 -10.87
N SER A 67 -10.47 -1.43 -9.77
CA SER A 67 -9.99 -1.76 -8.43
C SER A 67 -11.12 -2.10 -7.46
N VAL A 68 -10.85 -3.07 -6.58
CA VAL A 68 -11.54 -3.19 -5.28
C VAL A 68 -10.89 -2.21 -4.32
N ILE A 69 -11.71 -1.51 -3.55
CA ILE A 69 -11.28 -0.54 -2.54
C ILE A 69 -11.84 -1.03 -1.22
N VAL A 70 -10.96 -1.37 -0.26
CA VAL A 70 -11.35 -1.63 1.12
C VAL A 70 -11.09 -0.36 1.91
N ILE A 71 -12.17 0.23 2.41
CA ILE A 71 -12.13 1.42 3.27
C ILE A 71 -12.17 0.92 4.71
N TYR A 72 -11.25 1.39 5.53
CA TYR A 72 -11.25 1.16 6.97
C TYR A 72 -11.62 2.48 7.65
N GLU A 73 -12.62 2.42 8.51
CA GLU A 73 -13.15 3.55 9.27
C GLU A 73 -12.87 3.32 10.75
N ALA A 74 -12.12 4.21 11.39
CA ALA A 74 -11.91 4.14 12.82
C ALA A 74 -13.07 4.77 13.59
N ASP A 75 -13.45 4.14 14.70
CA ASP A 75 -14.27 4.78 15.72
C ASP A 75 -13.50 5.93 16.39
N ASN A 76 -14.21 6.88 17.02
CA ASN A 76 -13.65 8.13 17.56
C ASN A 76 -12.46 7.96 18.55
N GLU A 77 -12.22 6.77 19.09
CA GLU A 77 -11.13 6.47 20.03
C GLU A 77 -10.00 5.59 19.43
N SER A 78 -10.16 5.10 18.20
CA SER A 78 -9.27 4.12 17.59
C SER A 78 -8.26 4.76 16.63
N LYS A 79 -6.98 4.34 16.71
CA LYS A 79 -5.99 4.62 15.66
C LYS A 79 -6.09 3.58 14.54
N LEU A 80 -6.18 4.01 13.29
CA LEU A 80 -6.12 3.14 12.10
C LEU A 80 -4.73 2.53 11.87
N LEU A 81 -3.68 3.32 12.12
CA LEU A 81 -2.29 2.94 11.84
C LEU A 81 -1.66 2.19 13.02
N LYS A 82 -2.10 0.96 13.23
CA LYS A 82 -1.57 0.04 14.25
C LYS A 82 -0.82 -1.13 13.60
N PRO A 83 0.21 -1.70 14.27
CA PRO A 83 0.91 -2.88 13.79
C PRO A 83 -0.03 -4.02 13.37
N ASP A 84 -1.03 -4.34 14.20
CA ASP A 84 -1.95 -5.45 13.94
C ASP A 84 -2.81 -5.21 12.70
N THR A 85 -3.29 -3.98 12.52
CA THR A 85 -4.06 -3.58 11.33
C THR A 85 -3.21 -3.68 10.07
N LEU A 86 -1.96 -3.22 10.10
CA LEU A 86 -1.06 -3.32 8.96
C LEU A 86 -0.62 -4.78 8.68
N LYS A 87 -0.45 -5.60 9.72
CA LYS A 87 -0.20 -7.04 9.59
C LYS A 87 -1.36 -7.74 8.90
N GLN A 88 -2.60 -7.44 9.29
CA GLN A 88 -3.79 -7.96 8.59
C GLN A 88 -3.81 -7.55 7.11
N MET A 89 -3.49 -6.30 6.79
CA MET A 89 -3.40 -5.85 5.39
C MET A 89 -2.33 -6.63 4.60
N LYS A 90 -1.17 -6.87 5.22
CA LYS A 90 -0.10 -7.69 4.63
C LYS A 90 -0.55 -9.14 4.42
N ASP A 91 -1.28 -9.72 5.37
CA ASP A 91 -1.81 -11.09 5.27
C ASP A 91 -2.84 -11.21 4.15
N LEU A 92 -3.75 -10.23 4.03
CA LEU A 92 -4.68 -10.15 2.92
C LEU A 92 -3.94 -10.02 1.59
N GLU A 93 -2.96 -9.11 1.49
CA GLU A 93 -2.12 -8.96 0.30
C GLU A 93 -1.46 -10.28 -0.09
N SER A 94 -0.85 -10.98 0.87
CA SER A 94 -0.13 -12.23 0.61
C SER A 94 -1.04 -13.30 0.02
N GLN A 95 -2.30 -13.39 0.50
CA GLN A 95 -3.27 -14.35 -0.02
C GLN A 95 -3.84 -13.93 -1.38
N LEU A 96 -3.99 -12.62 -1.61
CA LEU A 96 -4.48 -12.08 -2.87
C LEU A 96 -3.48 -12.22 -4.00
N ARG A 97 -2.17 -12.05 -3.75
CA ARG A 97 -1.11 -12.19 -4.77
C ARG A 97 -1.12 -13.54 -5.50
N VAL A 98 -1.73 -14.58 -4.92
CA VAL A 98 -1.87 -15.91 -5.53
C VAL A 98 -3.03 -15.98 -6.53
N GLN A 99 -3.96 -15.01 -6.52
CA GLN A 99 -5.10 -14.99 -7.42
C GLN A 99 -4.74 -14.41 -8.79
N GLU A 100 -5.29 -15.02 -9.84
CA GLU A 100 -5.12 -14.55 -11.22
C GLU A 100 -5.81 -13.20 -11.45
N GLY A 101 -5.16 -12.34 -12.24
CA GLY A 101 -5.71 -11.05 -12.67
C GLY A 101 -5.50 -9.91 -11.69
N ILE A 102 -4.73 -10.08 -10.62
CA ILE A 102 -4.31 -8.96 -9.77
C ILE A 102 -3.05 -8.30 -10.36
N TYR A 103 -3.13 -7.01 -10.62
CA TYR A 103 -2.02 -6.19 -11.14
C TYR A 103 -1.17 -5.62 -10.00
N SER A 104 -1.80 -4.98 -9.02
CA SER A 104 -1.09 -4.40 -7.87
C SER A 104 -2.00 -4.30 -6.65
N ILE A 105 -1.38 -4.26 -5.48
CA ILE A 105 -2.05 -4.02 -4.21
C ILE A 105 -1.33 -2.85 -3.53
N VAL A 106 -2.10 -1.86 -3.08
CA VAL A 106 -1.58 -0.62 -2.51
C VAL A 106 -2.36 -0.31 -1.24
N GLY A 107 -1.66 -0.15 -0.13
CA GLY A 107 -2.23 0.23 1.16
C GLY A 107 -1.15 0.72 2.13
N PRO A 108 -1.51 1.28 3.29
CA PRO A 108 -0.54 1.84 4.23
C PRO A 108 0.59 0.88 4.60
N HIS A 109 0.31 -0.43 4.65
CA HIS A 109 1.32 -1.46 4.92
C HIS A 109 2.40 -1.53 3.82
N THR A 110 2.05 -1.33 2.55
CA THR A 110 3.03 -1.26 1.45
C THR A 110 3.98 -0.09 1.59
N ALA A 111 3.48 1.07 2.04
CA ALA A 111 4.32 2.24 2.30
C ALA A 111 5.27 2.00 3.48
N VAL A 112 4.80 1.37 4.56
CA VAL A 112 5.65 0.99 5.70
C VAL A 112 6.72 0.00 5.27
N LEU A 113 6.38 -1.02 4.48
CA LEU A 113 7.36 -1.98 3.97
C LEU A 113 8.41 -1.30 3.08
N LYS A 114 8.01 -0.37 2.22
CA LYS A 114 8.94 0.41 1.38
C LYS A 114 9.86 1.33 2.20
N ILE A 115 9.35 1.90 3.29
CA ILE A 115 10.18 2.68 4.23
C ILE A 115 11.15 1.75 4.97
N SER A 116 10.69 0.57 5.38
CA SER A 116 11.53 -0.43 6.04
C SER A 116 12.67 -0.89 5.13
N GLU A 117 12.38 -1.14 3.85
CA GLU A 117 13.36 -1.52 2.82
C GLU A 117 14.43 -0.42 2.66
N LYS A 118 14.01 0.83 2.42
CA LYS A 118 14.94 1.97 2.32
C LYS A 118 15.77 2.21 3.59
N LYS A 119 15.19 1.97 4.76
CA LYS A 119 15.94 2.07 6.02
C LYS A 119 16.99 0.96 6.10
N ALA A 120 16.67 -0.26 5.69
CA ALA A 120 17.61 -1.37 5.65
C ALA A 120 18.80 -1.08 4.74
N GLU A 121 18.56 -0.58 3.52
CA GLU A 121 19.61 -0.11 2.60
C GLU A 121 20.54 0.92 3.28
N LYS A 122 19.96 1.92 3.96
CA LYS A 122 20.75 2.95 4.66
C LYS A 122 21.53 2.40 5.87
N TYR A 123 20.98 1.39 6.55
CA TYR A 123 21.70 0.72 7.64
C TYR A 123 22.88 -0.07 7.10
N GLU A 124 22.71 -0.76 5.96
CA GLU A 124 23.78 -1.49 5.27
C GLU A 124 24.91 -0.55 4.85
N GLU A 125 24.58 0.59 4.23
CA GLU A 125 25.56 1.63 3.87
C GLU A 125 26.34 2.12 5.10
N GLY A 126 25.63 2.43 6.20
CA GLY A 126 26.27 2.92 7.43
C GLY A 126 27.12 1.87 8.15
N LEU A 127 26.73 0.58 8.11
CA LEU A 127 27.55 -0.50 8.63
C LEU A 127 28.80 -0.71 7.78
N THR A 128 28.69 -0.57 6.46
CA THR A 128 29.83 -0.66 5.53
C THR A 128 30.85 0.43 5.82
N GLU A 129 30.42 1.69 5.93
CA GLU A 129 31.31 2.80 6.30
C GLU A 129 31.99 2.57 7.66
N MET A 130 31.27 1.98 8.62
CA MET A 130 31.81 1.67 9.94
C MET A 130 32.84 0.53 9.90
N ALA A 131 32.57 -0.53 9.13
CA ALA A 131 33.51 -1.64 8.94
C ALA A 131 34.82 -1.13 8.30
N ASP A 132 34.72 -0.45 7.17
CA ASP A 132 35.88 0.12 6.46
C ASP A 132 36.70 1.05 7.37
N GLY A 133 36.03 1.93 8.13
CA GLY A 133 36.70 2.86 9.05
C GLY A 133 37.40 2.17 10.24
N LEU A 134 36.85 1.06 10.73
CA LEU A 134 37.46 0.25 11.79
C LEU A 134 38.67 -0.54 11.26
N GLU A 135 38.59 -1.06 10.04
CA GLU A 135 39.69 -1.75 9.37
C GLU A 135 40.86 -0.78 9.15
N GLU A 136 40.62 0.39 8.55
CA GLU A 136 41.66 1.42 8.32
C GLU A 136 42.32 1.85 9.64
N MET A 137 41.54 2.04 10.70
CA MET A 137 42.06 2.39 12.01
C MET A 137 42.90 1.26 12.61
N GLY A 138 42.45 0.01 12.46
CA GLY A 138 43.17 -1.17 12.93
C GLY A 138 44.51 -1.37 12.22
N GLU A 139 44.54 -1.21 10.90
CA GLU A 139 45.78 -1.26 10.10
C GLU A 139 46.77 -0.16 10.52
N LYS A 140 46.31 1.08 10.70
CA LYS A 140 47.16 2.19 11.15
C LYS A 140 47.73 1.97 12.55
N LEU A 141 46.95 1.42 13.48
CA LEU A 141 47.46 1.10 14.82
C LEU A 141 48.54 0.01 14.77
N LYS A 142 48.38 -0.99 13.90
CA LYS A 142 49.38 -2.01 13.65
C LYS A 142 50.64 -1.44 13.00
N GLU A 143 50.49 -0.53 12.03
CA GLU A 143 51.60 0.19 11.40
C GLU A 143 52.38 1.05 12.42
N ILE A 144 51.66 1.78 13.29
CA ILE A 144 52.27 2.56 14.37
C ILE A 144 53.04 1.62 15.32
N SER A 145 52.48 0.47 15.68
CA SER A 145 53.16 -0.53 16.52
C SER A 145 54.45 -1.06 15.87
N THR A 146 54.40 -1.48 14.61
CA THR A 146 55.59 -1.98 13.89
C THR A 146 56.68 -0.92 13.81
N ASN A 147 56.31 0.33 13.52
CA ASN A 147 57.23 1.46 13.54
C ASN A 147 57.80 1.74 14.94
N MET A 148 57.09 1.43 16.02
CA MET A 148 57.61 1.55 17.39
C MET A 148 58.63 0.45 17.70
N GLU A 149 58.39 -0.79 17.28
CA GLU A 149 59.30 -1.93 17.48
C GLU A 149 60.61 -1.82 16.67
N GLU A 150 60.53 -1.38 15.42
CA GLU A 150 61.71 -1.20 14.53
C GLU A 150 62.65 -0.07 15.01
N ASN A 151 62.09 0.97 15.62
CA ASN A 151 62.86 2.07 16.16
C ASN A 151 63.52 1.75 17.52
N THR A 152 63.07 0.71 18.22
CA THR A 152 63.74 0.19 19.43
C THR A 152 64.92 -0.74 19.13
N SER A 153 64.99 -1.32 17.92
CA SER A 153 66.02 -2.30 17.53
C SER A 153 67.23 -1.68 16.81
N SER A 154 67.13 -0.40 16.41
CA SER A 154 68.20 0.34 15.73
C SER A 154 68.96 1.22 16.73
N GLN A 155 70.24 0.93 16.98
CA GLN A 155 71.12 1.65 17.92
C GLN A 155 71.55 3.06 17.42
N SER A 156 70.66 3.77 16.73
CA SER A 156 70.98 5.01 16.02
C SER A 156 69.84 6.01 16.12
N GLY A 157 69.87 6.79 17.20
CA GLY A 157 69.04 7.98 17.40
C GLY A 157 67.59 7.66 17.77
N LEU A 158 67.14 8.21 18.90
CA LEU A 158 65.72 8.28 19.21
C LEU A 158 64.98 8.78 17.95
N PRO A 159 63.88 8.14 17.52
CA PRO A 159 62.92 8.83 16.69
C PRO A 159 62.52 10.08 17.45
N ASP A 160 62.34 11.19 16.74
CA ASP A 160 61.84 12.44 17.31
C ASP A 160 60.38 12.23 17.77
N PHE A 161 60.24 11.56 18.91
CA PHE A 161 59.00 11.26 19.62
C PHE A 161 58.31 12.57 19.99
N GLY A 162 59.10 13.62 20.23
CA GLY A 162 58.66 14.99 20.40
C GLY A 162 57.90 15.51 19.19
N SER A 163 58.39 15.32 17.96
CA SER A 163 57.65 15.78 16.76
C SER A 163 56.41 14.96 16.44
N LYS A 164 56.40 13.64 16.63
CA LYS A 164 55.19 12.81 16.39
C LYS A 164 54.11 12.97 17.47
N ILE A 165 54.49 13.08 18.75
CA ILE A 165 53.55 13.47 19.82
C ILE A 165 53.08 14.91 19.57
N SER A 166 53.95 15.82 19.10
CA SER A 166 53.55 17.18 18.74
C SER A 166 52.63 17.23 17.51
N GLU A 167 52.74 16.29 16.57
CA GLU A 167 51.79 16.13 15.45
C GLU A 167 50.45 15.57 15.92
N MET A 168 50.44 14.61 16.84
CA MET A 168 49.23 14.07 17.46
C MET A 168 48.57 15.12 18.39
N GLU A 169 49.36 15.90 19.13
CA GLU A 169 48.92 17.07 19.91
C GLU A 169 48.32 18.13 18.98
N LYS A 170 48.96 18.42 17.84
CA LYS A 170 48.37 19.30 16.81
C LYS A 170 47.10 18.72 16.22
N GLY A 171 47.01 17.40 16.02
CA GLY A 171 45.81 16.72 15.52
C GLY A 171 44.65 16.80 16.50
N ILE A 172 44.90 16.48 17.78
CA ILE A 172 43.95 16.61 18.88
C ILE A 172 43.58 18.08 19.11
N GLY A 173 44.54 19.00 19.04
CA GLY A 173 44.31 20.44 19.11
C GLY A 173 43.41 20.95 17.98
N LYS A 174 43.62 20.48 16.75
CA LYS A 174 42.73 20.76 15.60
C LYS A 174 41.34 20.14 15.79
N MET A 175 41.24 18.94 16.36
CA MET A 175 39.96 18.31 16.70
C MET A 175 39.23 19.05 17.83
N VAL A 176 39.93 19.49 18.88
CA VAL A 176 39.40 20.35 19.95
C VAL A 176 38.93 21.67 19.37
N GLU A 177 39.69 22.27 18.45
CA GLU A 177 39.29 23.51 17.79
C GLU A 177 38.08 23.30 16.85
N GLY A 178 38.01 22.17 16.15
CA GLY A 178 36.86 21.76 15.34
C GLY A 178 35.60 21.52 16.19
N GLN A 179 35.74 20.82 17.32
CA GLN A 179 34.67 20.61 18.28
C GLN A 179 34.25 21.93 18.97
N LYS A 180 35.18 22.85 19.24
CA LYS A 180 34.87 24.20 19.76
C LYS A 180 34.12 25.04 18.73
N LYS A 181 34.47 24.93 17.44
CA LYS A 181 33.70 25.54 16.34
C LYS A 181 32.31 24.91 16.21
N LEU A 182 32.16 23.61 16.43
CA LEU A 182 30.87 22.92 16.48
C LEU A 182 30.05 23.30 17.73
N GLU A 183 30.64 23.43 18.92
CA GLU A 183 29.98 23.92 20.14
C GLU A 183 29.50 25.37 19.95
N GLN A 184 30.33 26.22 19.32
CA GLN A 184 29.96 27.59 18.99
C GLN A 184 28.89 27.66 17.89
N GLY A 185 28.96 26.79 16.89
CA GLY A 185 27.97 26.70 15.80
C GLY A 185 26.62 26.19 16.29
N THR A 186 26.62 25.13 17.11
CA THR A 186 25.40 24.57 17.73
C THR A 186 24.83 25.49 18.80
N GLY A 187 25.67 26.15 19.62
CA GLY A 187 25.24 27.20 20.54
C GLY A 187 24.70 28.43 19.80
N GLY A 188 25.31 28.80 18.67
CA GLY A 188 24.83 29.85 17.78
C GLY A 188 23.49 29.49 17.12
N LEU A 189 23.29 28.23 16.76
CA LEU A 189 22.01 27.71 16.28
C LEU A 189 20.94 27.73 17.37
N VAL A 190 21.23 27.23 18.57
CA VAL A 190 20.29 27.25 19.72
C VAL A 190 19.88 28.69 20.07
N ASN A 191 20.85 29.60 20.14
CA ASN A 191 20.59 31.03 20.38
C ASN A 191 19.89 31.70 19.20
N GLY A 192 20.20 31.27 17.97
CA GLY A 192 19.54 31.72 16.73
C GLY A 192 18.08 31.34 16.71
N TYR A 193 17.74 30.07 16.97
CA TYR A 193 16.37 29.58 17.08
C TYR A 193 15.60 30.26 18.21
N SER A 194 16.23 30.48 19.37
CA SER A 194 15.61 31.19 20.50
C SER A 194 15.36 32.67 20.18
N SER A 195 16.36 33.38 19.65
CA SER A 195 16.27 34.80 19.29
C SER A 195 15.27 35.03 18.16
N MET A 196 15.33 34.21 17.12
CA MET A 196 14.44 34.29 15.96
C MET A 196 13.01 33.88 16.33
N GLY A 197 12.85 32.86 17.18
CA GLY A 197 11.57 32.51 17.80
C GLY A 197 10.99 33.67 18.61
N SER A 198 11.78 34.30 19.48
CA SER A 198 11.35 35.48 20.25
C SER A 198 10.98 36.67 19.37
N GLN A 199 11.76 36.95 18.32
CA GLN A 199 11.47 38.03 17.37
C GLN A 199 10.20 37.75 16.55
N LEU A 200 10.02 36.51 16.09
CA LEU A 200 8.80 36.10 15.39
C LEU A 200 7.58 36.15 16.31
N LYS A 201 7.73 35.83 17.59
CA LYS A 201 6.67 35.96 18.61
C LYS A 201 6.27 37.43 18.81
N ASP A 202 7.24 38.33 18.86
CA ASP A 202 6.99 39.77 18.96
C ASP A 202 6.31 40.33 17.71
N VAL A 203 6.72 39.89 16.51
CA VAL A 203 6.09 40.26 15.24
C VAL A 203 4.66 39.71 15.17
N ALA A 204 4.45 38.46 15.57
CA ALA A 204 3.15 37.82 15.67
C ALA A 204 2.21 38.60 16.60
N LEU A 205 2.68 38.97 17.79
CA LEU A 205 1.92 39.76 18.76
C LEU A 205 1.58 41.16 18.21
N LYS A 206 2.52 41.84 17.57
CA LYS A 206 2.27 43.17 16.94
C LYS A 206 1.29 43.09 15.77
N LEU A 207 1.34 42.03 14.97
CA LEU A 207 0.38 41.78 13.89
C LEU A 207 -1.01 41.47 14.42
N GLN A 208 -1.12 40.66 15.48
CA GLN A 208 -2.40 40.40 16.16
C GLN A 208 -2.98 41.66 16.81
N GLN A 209 -2.14 42.50 17.44
CA GLN A 209 -2.56 43.78 18.00
C GLN A 209 -3.02 44.77 16.91
N SER A 210 -2.29 44.83 15.80
CA SER A 210 -2.64 45.67 14.64
C SER A 210 -3.94 45.19 13.98
N ALA A 211 -4.13 43.88 13.86
CA ALA A 211 -5.36 43.27 13.39
C ALA A 211 -6.55 43.60 14.33
N ALA A 212 -6.36 43.48 15.64
CA ALA A 212 -7.38 43.82 16.63
C ALA A 212 -7.74 45.32 16.62
N GLN A 213 -6.76 46.19 16.36
CA GLN A 213 -6.99 47.63 16.21
C GLN A 213 -7.72 47.96 14.90
N MET A 214 -7.36 47.29 13.81
CA MET A 214 -8.09 47.39 12.53
C MET A 214 -9.52 46.89 12.65
N GLU A 215 -9.77 45.75 13.31
CA GLU A 215 -11.12 45.23 13.61
C GLU A 215 -11.97 46.29 14.34
N LYS A 216 -11.38 47.00 15.32
CA LYS A 216 -12.07 48.07 16.08
C LYS A 216 -12.40 49.30 15.23
N THR A 217 -11.56 49.66 14.26
CA THR A 217 -11.79 50.81 13.35
C THR A 217 -12.58 50.46 12.08
N ALA A 218 -12.76 49.17 11.77
CA ALA A 218 -13.38 48.70 10.52
C ALA A 218 -14.92 48.57 10.57
N ALA A 219 -15.58 49.11 11.59
CA ALA A 219 -17.03 49.04 11.74
C ALA A 219 -17.74 49.57 10.47
N GLY A 220 -18.43 48.67 9.75
CA GLY A 220 -19.17 48.98 8.53
C GLY A 220 -18.38 48.90 7.20
N ARG A 221 -17.12 48.45 7.22
CA ARG A 221 -16.28 48.31 6.01
C ARG A 221 -15.79 46.86 5.81
N PRO A 222 -16.50 46.05 4.99
CA PRO A 222 -16.22 44.61 4.82
C PRO A 222 -14.78 44.29 4.35
N ALA A 223 -14.21 45.13 3.48
CA ALA A 223 -12.84 44.94 2.98
C ALA A 223 -11.78 45.10 4.08
N GLN A 224 -11.99 46.04 5.01
CA GLN A 224 -11.06 46.28 6.14
C GLN A 224 -11.21 45.20 7.22
N GLN A 225 -12.42 44.68 7.43
CA GLN A 225 -12.65 43.53 8.31
C GLN A 225 -11.97 42.26 7.78
N LYS A 226 -12.04 42.03 6.46
CA LYS A 226 -11.35 40.90 5.83
C LYS A 226 -9.83 41.00 5.94
N GLN A 227 -9.27 42.19 5.69
CA GLN A 227 -7.83 42.43 5.89
C GLN A 227 -7.38 42.24 7.34
N ALA A 228 -8.20 42.67 8.30
CA ALA A 228 -7.90 42.47 9.72
C ALA A 228 -7.92 40.98 10.11
N ALA A 229 -8.88 40.21 9.60
CA ALA A 229 -8.94 38.76 9.82
C ALA A 229 -7.75 38.01 9.19
N GLU A 230 -7.35 38.38 7.97
CA GLU A 230 -6.16 37.81 7.31
C GLU A 230 -4.87 38.14 8.09
N LEU A 231 -4.70 39.38 8.55
CA LEU A 231 -3.56 39.78 9.38
C LEU A 231 -3.52 39.04 10.72
N LYS A 232 -4.68 38.82 11.35
CA LYS A 232 -4.80 38.03 12.58
C LYS A 232 -4.38 36.58 12.35
N GLN A 233 -4.79 35.99 11.22
CA GLN A 233 -4.41 34.63 10.84
C GLN A 233 -2.91 34.51 10.57
N VAL A 234 -2.30 35.48 9.89
CA VAL A 234 -0.84 35.54 9.70
C VAL A 234 -0.13 35.66 11.04
N GLY A 235 -0.61 36.52 11.94
CA GLY A 235 -0.07 36.64 13.29
C GLY A 235 -0.17 35.35 14.11
N LEU A 236 -1.27 34.59 14.02
CA LEU A 236 -1.41 33.28 14.69
C LEU A 236 -0.44 32.23 14.13
N LYS A 237 -0.27 32.18 12.81
CA LYS A 237 0.69 31.25 12.17
C LYS A 237 2.14 31.57 12.56
N LEU A 238 2.50 32.85 12.57
CA LEU A 238 3.83 33.29 13.01
C LEU A 238 4.06 33.00 14.51
N GLY A 239 3.02 33.11 15.33
CA GLY A 239 3.08 32.73 16.76
C GLY A 239 3.33 31.23 16.95
N GLY A 240 2.64 30.37 16.20
CA GLY A 240 2.87 28.93 16.25
C GLY A 240 4.27 28.54 15.78
N MET A 241 4.77 29.16 14.70
CA MET A 241 6.15 28.98 14.24
C MET A 241 7.17 29.44 15.30
N ALA A 242 6.90 30.55 15.98
CA ALA A 242 7.75 31.05 17.05
C ALA A 242 7.84 30.06 18.22
N ASP A 243 6.71 29.49 18.65
CA ASP A 243 6.67 28.50 19.72
C ASP A 243 7.39 27.20 19.31
N GLN A 244 7.25 26.76 18.05
CA GLN A 244 8.02 25.63 17.51
C GLN A 244 9.53 25.89 17.50
N MET A 245 9.98 27.09 17.15
CA MET A 245 11.40 27.46 17.18
C MET A 245 11.95 27.54 18.60
N VAL A 246 11.15 27.99 19.57
CA VAL A 246 11.52 27.99 21.00
C VAL A 246 11.61 26.55 21.53
N SER A 247 10.64 25.69 21.23
CA SER A 247 10.69 24.26 21.62
C SER A 247 11.83 23.50 20.94
N ALA A 248 12.15 23.83 19.68
CA ALA A 248 13.33 23.30 19.00
C ALA A 248 14.62 23.74 19.71
N SER A 249 14.71 25.00 20.14
CA SER A 249 15.83 25.51 20.94
C SER A 249 15.97 24.78 22.28
N GLU A 250 14.87 24.52 22.99
CA GLU A 250 14.86 23.78 24.26
C GLU A 250 15.31 22.32 24.09
N LYS A 251 14.81 21.62 23.06
CA LYS A 251 15.24 20.25 22.73
C LYS A 251 16.71 20.21 22.29
N SER A 252 17.14 21.22 21.55
CA SER A 252 18.52 21.39 21.09
C SER A 252 19.47 21.92 22.18
N ALA A 253 18.98 22.30 23.36
CA ALA A 253 19.80 22.84 24.45
C ALA A 253 20.82 21.84 25.01
N GLN A 254 20.64 20.54 24.72
CA GLN A 254 21.60 19.49 25.08
C GLN A 254 22.69 19.26 24.02
N LEU A 255 22.52 19.75 22.78
CA LEU A 255 23.51 19.57 21.70
C LEU A 255 24.88 20.18 22.04
N PRO A 256 24.98 21.39 22.64
CA PRO A 256 26.27 21.92 23.08
C PRO A 256 26.93 21.06 24.14
N ASN A 257 26.17 20.32 24.97
CA ASN A 257 26.73 19.47 26.03
C ASN A 257 27.44 18.23 25.46
N VAL A 258 26.99 17.70 24.32
CA VAL A 258 27.67 16.58 23.65
C VAL A 258 29.05 17.04 23.16
N SER A 259 29.12 18.15 22.42
CA SER A 259 30.40 18.73 22.00
C SER A 259 31.26 19.14 23.20
N ARG A 260 30.67 19.70 24.27
CA ARG A 260 31.40 20.10 25.48
C ARG A 260 31.96 18.91 26.26
N ASN A 261 31.23 17.80 26.34
CA ASN A 261 31.71 16.56 26.95
C ASN A 261 32.83 15.94 26.11
N THR A 262 32.71 15.98 24.79
CA THR A 262 33.76 15.54 23.86
C THR A 262 35.00 16.44 23.92
N ILE A 263 34.83 17.77 24.03
CA ILE A 263 35.92 18.73 24.25
C ILE A 263 36.62 18.44 25.58
N ASN A 264 35.87 18.23 26.65
CA ASN A 264 36.44 17.89 27.96
C ASN A 264 37.19 16.55 27.93
N GLY A 265 36.67 15.56 27.20
CA GLY A 265 37.35 14.28 26.98
C GLY A 265 38.62 14.42 26.15
N LEU A 266 38.58 15.17 25.04
CA LEU A 266 39.73 15.45 24.17
C LEU A 266 40.79 16.31 24.85
N GLN A 267 40.39 17.31 25.64
CA GLN A 267 41.30 18.10 26.48
C GLN A 267 41.86 17.28 27.64
N GLY A 268 41.09 16.32 28.16
CA GLY A 268 41.55 15.32 29.11
C GLY A 268 42.63 14.41 28.51
N MET A 269 42.41 13.95 27.27
CA MET A 269 43.41 13.22 26.49
C MET A 269 44.63 14.09 26.16
N GLU A 270 44.45 15.34 25.74
CA GLU A 270 45.54 16.30 25.46
C GLU A 270 46.39 16.57 26.72
N LYS A 271 45.75 16.76 27.88
CA LYS A 271 46.43 16.91 29.17
C LYS A 271 47.09 15.63 29.65
N GLY A 272 46.47 14.47 29.41
CA GLY A 272 47.06 13.16 29.70
C GLY A 272 48.32 12.93 28.87
N LEU A 273 48.26 13.25 27.58
CA LEU A 273 49.41 13.21 26.66
C LEU A 273 50.50 14.20 27.05
N LYS A 274 50.15 15.44 27.44
CA LYS A 274 51.12 16.42 27.99
C LYS A 274 51.73 15.97 29.30
N GLY A 275 50.95 15.35 30.18
CA GLY A 275 51.43 14.78 31.44
C GLY A 275 52.39 13.62 31.21
N GLN A 276 52.12 12.79 30.20
CA GLN A 276 52.96 11.67 29.80
C GLN A 276 54.22 12.15 29.04
N GLN A 277 54.12 13.25 28.27
CA GLN A 277 55.26 13.94 27.64
C GLN A 277 56.17 14.61 28.69
N SER A 278 55.61 15.24 29.72
CA SER A 278 56.38 15.81 30.83
C SER A 278 57.07 14.72 31.68
N GLN A 279 56.45 13.54 31.79
CA GLN A 279 57.06 12.36 32.40
C GLN A 279 58.13 11.71 31.51
N LEU A 280 58.02 11.84 30.18
CA LEU A 280 59.03 11.39 29.21
C LEU A 280 60.28 12.28 29.25
N ASP A 281 60.14 13.58 29.53
CA ASP A 281 61.26 14.53 29.67
C ASP A 281 62.01 14.39 31.02
N GLU A 282 61.35 13.95 32.10
CA GLU A 282 61.99 13.69 33.41
C GLU A 282 62.61 12.29 33.57
N MET A 283 62.39 11.37 32.62
CA MET A 283 62.92 10.00 32.69
C MET A 283 64.32 9.87 32.08
N GLY A 284 65.27 10.59 32.69
CA GLY A 284 66.69 10.56 32.36
C GLY A 284 67.49 9.37 32.91
N GLU A 285 66.88 8.39 33.59
CA GLU A 285 67.64 7.25 34.15
C GLU A 285 66.84 5.93 34.13
N LYS A 286 66.88 5.24 32.98
CA LYS A 286 66.97 3.76 32.79
C LYS A 286 66.46 3.37 31.40
N GLN A 287 67.36 3.43 30.40
CA GLN A 287 67.11 3.03 29.00
C GLN A 287 66.47 1.64 28.85
N ALA A 288 66.69 0.71 29.78
CA ALA A 288 66.12 -0.63 29.75
C ALA A 288 64.64 -0.73 30.17
N GLN A 289 64.12 0.22 30.96
CA GLN A 289 62.71 0.22 31.39
C GLN A 289 61.83 0.94 30.37
N GLN A 290 62.33 2.03 29.78
CA GLN A 290 61.69 2.77 28.67
C GLN A 290 61.45 1.88 27.45
N GLN A 291 62.42 1.03 27.10
CA GLN A 291 62.29 0.09 25.98
C GLN A 291 61.20 -0.96 26.24
N LYS A 292 61.12 -1.49 27.47
CA LYS A 292 60.07 -2.44 27.87
C LYS A 292 58.68 -1.84 27.92
N ASP A 293 58.56 -0.58 28.29
CA ASP A 293 57.27 0.11 28.35
C ASP A 293 56.78 0.50 26.95
N LEU A 294 57.70 0.82 26.03
CA LEU A 294 57.42 1.00 24.59
C LEU A 294 57.03 -0.31 23.90
N GLU A 295 57.72 -1.43 24.21
CA GLU A 295 57.36 -2.77 23.74
C GLU A 295 55.94 -3.16 24.20
N LYS A 296 55.60 -2.91 25.47
CA LYS A 296 54.25 -3.17 25.99
C LYS A 296 53.17 -2.31 25.33
N LEU A 297 53.50 -1.07 24.99
CA LEU A 297 52.57 -0.16 24.34
C LEU A 297 52.35 -0.54 22.88
N ALA A 298 53.41 -0.93 22.17
CA ALA A 298 53.34 -1.51 20.83
C ALA A 298 52.48 -2.79 20.83
N GLU A 299 52.72 -3.71 21.77
CA GLU A 299 51.90 -4.92 21.93
C GLU A 299 50.42 -4.59 22.21
N GLY A 300 50.16 -3.55 23.01
CA GLY A 300 48.81 -3.04 23.29
C GLY A 300 48.13 -2.45 22.05
N LEU A 301 48.84 -1.66 21.25
CA LEU A 301 48.34 -1.08 19.99
C LEU A 301 48.09 -2.16 18.93
N THR A 302 48.95 -3.18 18.85
CA THR A 302 48.75 -4.34 17.98
C THR A 302 47.48 -5.09 18.36
N LYS A 303 47.29 -5.43 19.64
CA LYS A 303 46.06 -6.08 20.11
C LYS A 303 44.82 -5.22 19.88
N MET A 304 44.92 -3.90 20.03
CA MET A 304 43.82 -3.00 19.76
C MET A 304 43.48 -2.97 18.27
N GLY A 305 44.49 -2.91 17.39
CA GLY A 305 44.32 -2.97 15.95
C GLY A 305 43.69 -4.30 15.50
N GLU A 306 44.17 -5.43 16.03
CA GLU A 306 43.59 -6.76 15.77
C GLU A 306 42.13 -6.86 16.23
N ASN A 307 41.79 -6.29 17.39
CA ASN A 307 40.40 -6.25 17.86
C ASN A 307 39.52 -5.37 16.96
N LEU A 308 39.99 -4.22 16.48
CA LEU A 308 39.22 -3.36 15.58
C LEU A 308 39.00 -4.02 14.22
N ILE A 309 40.02 -4.68 13.66
CA ILE A 309 39.90 -5.48 12.44
C ILE A 309 38.90 -6.62 12.67
N SER A 310 38.97 -7.33 13.80
CA SER A 310 38.01 -8.38 14.12
C SER A 310 36.57 -7.87 14.26
N VAL A 311 36.37 -6.65 14.79
CA VAL A 311 35.04 -6.02 14.81
C VAL A 311 34.60 -5.65 13.39
N SER A 312 35.50 -5.12 12.54
CA SER A 312 35.22 -4.87 11.13
C SER A 312 34.79 -6.15 10.41
N ASP A 313 35.53 -7.25 10.57
CA ASP A 313 35.22 -8.55 9.97
C ASP A 313 33.81 -9.04 10.38
N ASN A 314 33.46 -8.90 11.65
CA ASN A 314 32.12 -9.26 12.15
C ASN A 314 31.01 -8.37 11.55
N LEU A 315 31.28 -7.07 11.34
CA LEU A 315 30.33 -6.17 10.70
C LEU A 315 30.17 -6.49 9.20
N SER A 316 31.26 -6.80 8.51
CA SER A 316 31.27 -7.28 7.12
C SER A 316 30.52 -8.59 6.96
N GLU A 317 30.63 -9.51 7.93
CA GLU A 317 29.83 -10.72 7.98
C GLU A 317 28.33 -10.41 8.16
N MET A 318 27.98 -9.46 9.04
CA MET A 318 26.60 -8.99 9.23
C MET A 318 26.01 -8.35 7.96
N ILE A 319 26.80 -7.56 7.23
CA ILE A 319 26.42 -6.97 5.93
C ILE A 319 26.20 -8.06 4.89
N THR A 320 27.09 -9.05 4.83
CA THR A 320 26.95 -10.20 3.90
C THR A 320 25.65 -10.98 4.14
N TYR A 321 25.20 -11.07 5.40
CA TYR A 321 23.93 -11.69 5.75
C TYR A 321 22.72 -10.73 5.69
N SER A 322 22.90 -9.44 5.35
CA SER A 322 21.82 -8.45 5.33
C SER A 322 20.75 -8.75 4.29
N ASP A 323 21.12 -9.35 3.15
CA ASP A 323 20.18 -9.85 2.12
C ASP A 323 19.16 -10.87 2.65
N SER A 324 19.49 -11.55 3.76
CA SER A 324 18.57 -12.48 4.43
C SER A 324 17.54 -11.78 5.32
N MET A 325 17.73 -10.48 5.61
CA MET A 325 16.78 -9.66 6.36
C MET A 325 15.64 -9.20 5.45
N SER A 326 14.41 -9.55 5.80
CA SER A 326 13.23 -9.12 5.05
C SER A 326 12.63 -7.85 5.63
N PRO A 327 12.12 -6.92 4.78
CA PRO A 327 11.32 -5.80 5.24
C PRO A 327 10.13 -6.26 6.09
N VAL A 328 9.98 -5.69 7.28
CA VAL A 328 8.98 -6.11 8.25
C VAL A 328 8.18 -4.92 8.75
N ILE A 329 6.90 -5.16 9.05
CA ILE A 329 6.07 -4.19 9.75
C ILE A 329 6.52 -4.18 11.21
N PRO A 330 6.90 -3.02 11.78
CA PRO A 330 7.34 -2.96 13.16
C PRO A 330 6.27 -3.45 14.13
N GLU A 331 6.68 -4.19 15.16
CA GLU A 331 5.76 -4.68 16.20
C GLU A 331 5.42 -3.61 17.24
N LYS A 332 6.33 -2.66 17.45
CA LYS A 332 6.16 -1.58 18.42
C LYS A 332 5.51 -0.37 17.76
N GLN A 333 4.46 0.16 18.37
CA GLN A 333 3.76 1.36 17.90
C GLN A 333 4.71 2.56 17.78
N GLU A 334 5.63 2.73 18.72
CA GLU A 334 6.58 3.86 18.70
C GLU A 334 7.49 3.83 17.45
N THR A 335 8.00 2.65 17.09
CA THR A 335 8.80 2.47 15.88
C THR A 335 7.95 2.70 14.62
N LEU A 336 6.70 2.27 14.63
CA LEU A 336 5.76 2.51 13.54
C LEU A 336 5.47 4.00 13.37
N ASP A 337 5.20 4.71 14.47
CA ASP A 337 4.92 6.15 14.46
C ASP A 337 6.11 6.94 13.87
N GLN A 338 7.36 6.57 14.19
CA GLN A 338 8.57 7.17 13.58
C GLN A 338 8.72 6.88 12.08
N MET A 339 8.12 5.79 11.58
CA MET A 339 8.08 5.50 10.14
C MET A 339 6.96 6.25 9.44
N ILE A 340 5.84 6.47 10.10
CA ILE A 340 4.62 7.04 9.51
C ILE A 340 4.64 8.57 9.52
N TYR A 341 5.14 9.16 10.60
CA TYR A 341 5.16 10.60 10.80
C TYR A 341 6.57 11.18 10.61
N GLU A 342 6.63 12.44 10.21
CA GLU A 342 7.83 13.27 10.25
C GLU A 342 8.07 13.79 11.68
N ASP A 343 9.24 14.37 11.92
CA ASP A 343 9.64 14.89 13.25
C ASP A 343 8.74 16.02 13.76
N ASP A 344 8.03 16.70 12.85
CA ASP A 344 7.05 17.75 13.16
C ASP A 344 5.65 17.19 13.48
N GLY A 345 5.49 15.86 13.45
CA GLY A 345 4.23 15.16 13.69
C GLY A 345 3.30 15.11 12.48
N SER A 346 3.72 15.64 11.32
CA SER A 346 2.94 15.54 10.08
C SER A 346 3.05 14.14 9.48
N LEU A 347 2.00 13.71 8.79
CA LEU A 347 1.98 12.43 8.08
C LEU A 347 2.91 12.51 6.87
N ARG A 348 3.76 11.50 6.66
CA ARG A 348 4.62 11.46 5.46
C ARG A 348 3.78 11.44 4.19
N THR A 349 4.25 12.16 3.16
CA THR A 349 3.52 12.35 1.90
C THR A 349 3.13 11.06 1.18
N ILE A 350 3.92 9.99 1.35
CA ILE A 350 3.62 8.67 0.77
C ILE A 350 2.28 8.09 1.23
N PHE A 351 1.76 8.53 2.39
CA PHE A 351 0.47 8.07 2.93
C PHE A 351 -0.74 8.90 2.47
N ASN A 352 -0.54 10.04 1.81
CA ASN A 352 -1.63 10.97 1.47
C ASN A 352 -2.70 10.34 0.56
N ASP A 353 -2.31 9.42 -0.33
CA ASP A 353 -3.25 8.75 -1.24
C ASP A 353 -3.99 7.58 -0.56
N MET A 354 -3.59 7.21 0.65
CA MET A 354 -4.11 6.07 1.41
C MET A 354 -4.81 6.48 2.70
N ILE A 355 -4.64 7.72 3.16
CA ILE A 355 -5.22 8.26 4.39
C ILE A 355 -5.91 9.57 4.07
N ILE A 356 -7.22 9.64 4.28
CA ILE A 356 -8.02 10.79 3.85
C ILE A 356 -8.02 11.89 4.92
N ASP A 357 -8.36 11.53 6.16
CA ASP A 357 -8.59 12.50 7.25
C ASP A 357 -8.27 11.92 8.64
N GLY A 358 -7.46 10.85 8.68
CA GLY A 358 -7.12 10.12 9.92
C GLY A 358 -8.25 9.23 10.46
N LYS A 359 -9.48 9.39 9.97
CA LYS A 359 -10.62 8.52 10.26
C LYS A 359 -10.78 7.43 9.21
N TYR A 360 -10.46 7.74 7.95
CA TYR A 360 -10.52 6.78 6.84
C TYR A 360 -9.13 6.45 6.28
N MET A 361 -8.89 5.16 6.06
CA MET A 361 -7.79 4.70 5.23
C MET A 361 -8.25 3.71 4.15
N ILE A 362 -7.48 3.63 3.09
CA ILE A 362 -7.80 2.89 1.88
C ILE A 362 -6.75 1.79 1.64
N PHE A 363 -7.24 0.60 1.31
CA PHE A 363 -6.48 -0.50 0.74
C PHE A 363 -7.07 -0.84 -0.64
N MET A 364 -6.27 -0.66 -1.70
CA MET A 364 -6.67 -0.85 -3.09
C MET A 364 -6.08 -2.14 -3.65
N ILE A 365 -6.92 -2.90 -4.34
CA ILE A 365 -6.56 -4.10 -5.10
C ILE A 365 -6.90 -3.80 -6.55
N LYS A 366 -5.88 -3.59 -7.37
CA LYS A 366 -6.02 -3.24 -8.78
C LYS A 366 -5.92 -4.50 -9.63
N PHE A 367 -6.86 -4.69 -10.54
CA PHE A 367 -6.83 -5.82 -11.48
C PHE A 367 -6.02 -5.49 -12.74
N THR A 368 -5.61 -6.50 -13.47
CA THR A 368 -5.08 -6.35 -14.83
C THR A 368 -6.19 -5.90 -15.78
N GLY A 369 -5.87 -5.15 -16.83
CA GLY A 369 -6.87 -4.66 -17.79
C GLY A 369 -7.62 -5.76 -18.54
N ASP A 370 -7.05 -6.96 -18.62
CA ASP A 370 -7.64 -8.16 -19.23
C ASP A 370 -8.31 -9.11 -18.21
N ALA A 371 -8.39 -8.72 -16.93
CA ALA A 371 -8.99 -9.56 -15.89
C ALA A 371 -10.46 -9.86 -16.20
N THR A 372 -10.79 -11.16 -16.27
CA THR A 372 -12.16 -11.61 -16.51
C THR A 372 -13.08 -11.26 -15.35
N ASP A 373 -14.37 -11.05 -15.63
CA ASP A 373 -15.38 -10.78 -14.61
C ASP A 373 -15.49 -11.91 -13.59
N THR A 374 -15.20 -13.14 -14.00
CA THR A 374 -15.15 -14.32 -13.12
C THR A 374 -14.02 -14.19 -12.10
N ASN A 375 -12.81 -13.81 -12.54
CA ASN A 375 -11.67 -13.61 -11.63
C ASN A 375 -11.91 -12.42 -10.70
N LYS A 376 -12.43 -11.31 -11.22
CA LYS A 376 -12.86 -10.15 -10.42
C LYS A 376 -13.89 -10.54 -9.35
N SER A 377 -14.91 -11.32 -9.72
CA SER A 377 -15.96 -11.76 -8.79
C SER A 377 -15.44 -12.69 -7.69
N LYS A 378 -14.50 -13.60 -8.03
CA LYS A 378 -13.82 -14.46 -7.04
C LYS A 378 -13.01 -13.63 -6.04
N ALA A 379 -12.22 -12.67 -6.53
CA ALA A 379 -11.44 -11.79 -5.68
C ALA A 379 -12.33 -10.93 -4.78
N VAL A 380 -13.42 -10.35 -5.31
CA VAL A 380 -14.41 -9.59 -4.52
C VAL A 380 -15.01 -10.47 -3.42
N ALA A 381 -15.43 -11.70 -3.73
CA ALA A 381 -16.00 -12.62 -2.75
C ALA A 381 -14.97 -12.98 -1.68
N PHE A 382 -13.73 -13.24 -2.06
CA PHE A 382 -12.63 -13.52 -1.15
C PHE A 382 -12.33 -12.35 -0.20
N VAL A 383 -12.24 -11.12 -0.73
CA VAL A 383 -11.99 -9.93 0.10
C VAL A 383 -13.11 -9.70 1.10
N LYS A 384 -14.37 -9.83 0.68
CA LYS A 384 -15.53 -9.71 1.58
C LYS A 384 -15.50 -10.77 2.68
N ASP A 385 -15.31 -12.04 2.32
CA ASP A 385 -15.23 -13.15 3.27
C ASP A 385 -14.05 -13.01 4.25
N TYR A 386 -12.88 -12.56 3.77
CA TYR A 386 -11.73 -12.31 4.61
C TYR A 386 -12.00 -11.18 5.62
N MET A 387 -12.59 -10.06 5.19
CA MET A 387 -12.91 -8.93 6.06
C MET A 387 -13.95 -9.30 7.12
N GLU A 388 -14.97 -10.08 6.74
CA GLU A 388 -15.98 -10.57 7.70
C GLU A 388 -15.39 -11.55 8.73
N LYS A 389 -14.43 -12.39 8.33
CA LYS A 389 -13.79 -13.38 9.22
C LYS A 389 -12.73 -12.78 10.14
N ASN A 390 -12.18 -11.62 9.79
CA ASN A 390 -11.09 -11.00 10.54
C ASN A 390 -11.48 -9.55 10.95
N PRO A 391 -12.48 -9.36 11.83
CA PRO A 391 -12.83 -8.03 12.31
C PRO A 391 -11.69 -7.45 13.15
N ILE A 392 -11.47 -6.14 13.04
CA ILE A 392 -10.55 -5.40 13.92
C ILE A 392 -11.36 -4.60 14.93
N GLU A 393 -11.01 -4.68 16.20
CA GLU A 393 -11.70 -3.96 17.26
C GLU A 393 -11.61 -2.44 17.07
N GLY A 394 -12.78 -1.79 17.03
CA GLY A 394 -12.91 -0.34 16.86
C GLY A 394 -12.60 0.18 15.45
N ILE A 395 -12.59 -0.70 14.45
CA ILE A 395 -12.43 -0.33 13.03
C ILE A 395 -13.51 -1.06 12.22
N ASP A 396 -14.37 -0.30 11.56
CA ASP A 396 -15.31 -0.84 10.57
C ASP A 396 -14.66 -0.93 9.19
N THR A 397 -15.10 -1.91 8.39
CA THR A 397 -14.54 -2.13 7.05
C THR A 397 -15.63 -2.16 5.99
N MET A 398 -15.41 -1.42 4.90
CA MET A 398 -16.30 -1.35 3.76
C MET A 398 -15.57 -1.74 2.48
N VAL A 399 -16.04 -2.80 1.82
CA VAL A 399 -15.52 -3.25 0.53
C VAL A 399 -16.33 -2.60 -0.59
N SER A 400 -15.66 -1.81 -1.44
CA SER A 400 -16.23 -0.96 -2.49
C SER A 400 -15.40 -1.03 -3.79
N GLY A 401 -15.76 -0.21 -4.77
CA GLY A 401 -15.13 -0.17 -6.11
C GLY A 401 -16.00 -0.77 -7.20
N LYS A 402 -15.65 -0.50 -8.47
CA LYS A 402 -16.44 -0.94 -9.63
C LYS A 402 -16.65 -2.47 -9.68
N PRO A 403 -15.64 -3.32 -9.48
CA PRO A 403 -15.83 -4.78 -9.49
C PRO A 403 -16.82 -5.27 -8.42
N VAL A 404 -16.88 -4.58 -7.27
CA VAL A 404 -17.83 -4.90 -6.20
C VAL A 404 -19.26 -4.55 -6.61
N LEU A 405 -19.44 -3.37 -7.21
CA LEU A 405 -20.73 -2.93 -7.75
C LEU A 405 -21.20 -3.86 -8.86
N ASP A 406 -20.35 -4.14 -9.83
CA ASP A 406 -20.62 -5.03 -10.96
C ASP A 406 -20.99 -6.45 -10.51
N ASN A 407 -20.25 -7.03 -9.55
CA ASN A 407 -20.59 -8.34 -8.96
C ASN A 407 -21.96 -8.32 -8.24
N SER A 408 -22.28 -7.22 -7.57
CA SER A 408 -23.58 -7.04 -6.91
C SER A 408 -24.71 -6.93 -7.93
N ILE A 409 -24.51 -6.17 -9.02
CA ILE A 409 -25.46 -6.09 -10.14
C ILE A 409 -25.66 -7.48 -10.78
N ARG A 410 -24.59 -8.24 -11.04
CA ARG A 410 -24.72 -9.61 -11.61
C ARG A 410 -25.49 -10.55 -10.71
N THR A 411 -25.21 -10.51 -9.41
CA THR A 411 -25.94 -11.31 -8.42
C THR A 411 -27.41 -10.93 -8.40
N GLU A 412 -27.74 -9.65 -8.39
CA GLU A 412 -29.11 -9.17 -8.41
C GLU A 412 -29.83 -9.43 -9.75
N MET A 413 -29.12 -9.35 -10.88
CA MET A 413 -29.63 -9.75 -12.19
C MET A 413 -30.01 -11.23 -12.20
N LYS A 414 -29.13 -12.11 -11.69
CA LYS A 414 -29.40 -13.55 -11.59
C LYS A 414 -30.61 -13.84 -10.71
N ASN A 415 -30.65 -13.25 -9.51
CA ASN A 415 -31.75 -13.43 -8.58
C ASN A 415 -33.07 -12.88 -9.14
N SER A 416 -33.05 -11.70 -9.75
CA SER A 416 -34.22 -11.06 -10.33
C SER A 416 -34.72 -11.81 -11.56
N MET A 417 -33.83 -12.28 -12.43
CA MET A 417 -34.18 -13.09 -13.59
C MET A 417 -34.86 -14.40 -13.16
N GLN A 418 -34.32 -15.09 -12.17
CA GLN A 418 -34.95 -16.30 -11.62
C GLN A 418 -36.34 -16.02 -11.02
N LYS A 419 -36.47 -14.94 -10.22
CA LYS A 419 -37.76 -14.52 -9.65
C LYS A 419 -38.77 -14.17 -10.75
N MET A 420 -38.38 -13.38 -11.75
CA MET A 420 -39.23 -12.98 -12.87
C MET A 420 -39.69 -14.18 -13.70
N MET A 421 -38.78 -15.10 -14.05
CA MET A 421 -39.14 -16.32 -14.77
C MET A 421 -40.09 -17.21 -13.97
N GLY A 422 -39.79 -17.44 -12.68
CA GLY A 422 -40.64 -18.24 -11.80
C GLY A 422 -42.04 -17.64 -11.66
N LEU A 423 -42.13 -16.33 -11.45
CA LEU A 423 -43.40 -15.61 -11.35
C LEU A 423 -44.18 -15.62 -12.67
N SER A 424 -43.49 -15.46 -13.81
CA SER A 424 -44.10 -15.53 -15.14
C SER A 424 -44.69 -16.91 -15.42
N ILE A 425 -43.96 -17.98 -15.09
CA ILE A 425 -44.45 -19.35 -15.22
C ILE A 425 -45.64 -19.59 -14.31
N LEU A 426 -45.59 -19.12 -13.06
CA LEU A 426 -46.70 -19.23 -12.10
C LEU A 426 -47.96 -18.53 -12.63
N PHE A 427 -47.84 -17.27 -13.05
CA PHE A 427 -48.95 -16.53 -13.65
C PHE A 427 -49.49 -17.22 -14.89
N MET A 428 -48.63 -17.79 -15.74
CA MET A 428 -49.07 -18.56 -16.90
C MET A 428 -49.86 -19.80 -16.53
N ILE A 429 -49.41 -20.56 -15.53
CA ILE A 429 -50.15 -21.72 -15.03
C ILE A 429 -51.53 -21.29 -14.53
N LEU A 430 -51.63 -20.17 -13.81
CA LEU A 430 -52.90 -19.63 -13.32
C LEU A 430 -53.82 -19.19 -14.47
N VAL A 431 -53.30 -18.44 -15.45
CA VAL A 431 -54.07 -17.98 -16.61
C VAL A 431 -54.58 -19.15 -17.44
N LEU A 432 -53.70 -20.09 -17.79
CA LEU A 432 -54.11 -21.34 -18.45
C LEU A 432 -55.13 -22.10 -17.58
N GLY A 433 -54.92 -22.09 -16.26
CA GLY A 433 -55.78 -22.61 -15.19
C GLY A 433 -57.21 -22.06 -15.18
N ILE A 434 -57.38 -20.80 -15.57
CA ILE A 434 -58.68 -20.13 -15.59
C ILE A 434 -59.31 -20.22 -16.99
N VAL A 435 -58.52 -20.01 -18.04
CA VAL A 435 -59.02 -19.83 -19.42
C VAL A 435 -59.36 -21.16 -20.11
N PHE A 436 -58.54 -22.21 -19.95
CA PHE A 436 -58.69 -23.44 -20.76
C PHE A 436 -59.17 -24.64 -19.96
N ARG A 437 -60.47 -24.98 -19.94
CA ARG A 437 -60.99 -26.13 -19.18
C ARG A 437 -60.72 -27.52 -19.80
N VAL A 438 -59.47 -27.88 -20.14
CA VAL A 438 -59.13 -29.13 -20.86
C VAL A 438 -57.93 -29.90 -20.26
N LYS A 439 -57.82 -31.21 -20.58
CA LYS A 439 -56.82 -32.19 -20.06
C LYS A 439 -55.35 -31.93 -20.47
N TRP A 440 -55.08 -31.16 -21.52
CA TRP A 440 -53.72 -30.92 -22.07
C TRP A 440 -53.23 -29.47 -21.92
N ARG A 441 -53.73 -28.77 -20.91
CA ARG A 441 -53.54 -27.35 -20.68
C ARG A 441 -52.09 -26.90 -20.45
N ILE A 442 -51.23 -27.80 -19.97
CA ILE A 442 -49.82 -27.49 -19.68
C ILE A 442 -48.94 -27.65 -20.93
N LEU A 443 -49.45 -28.27 -22.00
CA LEU A 443 -48.67 -28.51 -23.22
C LEU A 443 -48.08 -27.22 -23.84
N PRO A 444 -48.83 -26.09 -23.95
CA PRO A 444 -48.27 -24.83 -24.42
C PRO A 444 -47.14 -24.31 -23.54
N LEU A 445 -47.24 -24.51 -22.22
CA LEU A 445 -46.21 -24.11 -21.27
C LEU A 445 -44.92 -24.91 -21.46
N VAL A 446 -45.02 -26.21 -21.71
CA VAL A 446 -43.84 -27.06 -21.99
C VAL A 446 -43.15 -26.62 -23.28
N ILE A 447 -43.93 -26.33 -24.33
CA ILE A 447 -43.40 -25.87 -25.63
C ILE A 447 -42.63 -24.55 -25.46
N ILE A 448 -43.18 -23.59 -24.71
CA ILE A 448 -42.49 -22.31 -24.50
C ILE A 448 -41.24 -22.45 -23.62
N LEU A 449 -41.25 -23.31 -22.60
CA LEU A 449 -40.05 -23.57 -21.79
C LEU A 449 -38.92 -24.17 -22.61
N ILE A 450 -39.23 -25.09 -23.53
CA ILE A 450 -38.26 -25.65 -24.49
C ILE A 450 -37.70 -24.54 -25.39
N ALA A 451 -38.56 -23.64 -25.88
CA ALA A 451 -38.12 -22.51 -26.70
C ALA A 451 -37.21 -21.55 -25.93
N VAL A 452 -37.54 -21.21 -24.68
CA VAL A 452 -36.71 -20.37 -23.79
C VAL A 452 -35.34 -21.02 -23.56
N ILE A 453 -35.30 -22.30 -23.23
CA ILE A 453 -34.04 -23.06 -23.07
C ILE A 453 -33.24 -23.05 -24.37
N GLY A 454 -33.91 -23.20 -25.51
CA GLY A 454 -33.30 -23.09 -26.83
C GLY A 454 -32.68 -21.72 -27.08
N THR A 455 -33.38 -20.63 -26.73
CA THR A 455 -32.89 -19.26 -26.87
C THR A 455 -31.67 -19.00 -25.99
N VAL A 456 -31.77 -19.26 -24.68
CA VAL A 456 -30.66 -19.07 -23.73
C VAL A 456 -29.50 -20.00 -24.07
N GLY A 457 -29.80 -21.23 -24.46
CA GLY A 457 -28.81 -22.21 -24.89
C GLY A 457 -28.03 -21.79 -26.12
N LEU A 458 -28.73 -21.28 -27.13
CA LEU A 458 -28.10 -20.73 -28.31
C LEU A 458 -27.23 -19.53 -27.93
N MET A 459 -27.73 -18.60 -27.12
CA MET A 459 -26.96 -17.44 -26.64
C MET A 459 -25.63 -17.86 -26.00
N GLY A 460 -25.61 -18.93 -25.19
CA GLY A 460 -24.38 -19.44 -24.60
C GLY A 460 -23.41 -20.04 -25.63
N TRP A 461 -23.91 -20.78 -26.63
CA TRP A 461 -23.06 -21.33 -27.70
C TRP A 461 -22.43 -20.27 -28.61
N ILE A 462 -23.11 -19.14 -28.81
CA ILE A 462 -22.60 -18.01 -29.61
C ILE A 462 -21.97 -16.91 -28.74
N SER A 463 -21.78 -17.16 -27.44
CA SER A 463 -21.18 -16.23 -26.47
C SER A 463 -21.84 -14.85 -26.44
N VAL A 464 -23.17 -14.78 -26.59
CA VAL A 464 -23.93 -13.54 -26.45
C VAL A 464 -24.33 -13.37 -24.99
N PRO A 465 -23.80 -12.36 -24.27
CA PRO A 465 -24.09 -12.20 -22.86
C PRO A 465 -25.50 -11.67 -22.60
N ILE A 466 -26.03 -11.98 -21.43
CA ILE A 466 -27.28 -11.38 -20.93
C ILE A 466 -26.94 -10.04 -20.27
N THR A 467 -27.61 -8.97 -20.68
CA THR A 467 -27.50 -7.63 -20.10
C THR A 467 -28.75 -7.33 -19.26
N MET A 468 -28.72 -6.24 -18.48
CA MET A 468 -29.90 -5.78 -17.75
C MET A 468 -31.11 -5.52 -18.67
N VAL A 469 -30.87 -5.13 -19.92
CA VAL A 469 -31.93 -4.89 -20.90
C VAL A 469 -32.45 -6.20 -21.48
N SER A 470 -31.57 -7.12 -21.89
CA SER A 470 -32.01 -8.37 -22.51
C SER A 470 -32.69 -9.32 -21.52
N MET A 471 -32.36 -9.28 -20.23
CA MET A 471 -33.05 -10.12 -19.23
C MET A 471 -34.54 -9.78 -19.09
N ALA A 472 -34.95 -8.52 -19.33
CA ALA A 472 -36.35 -8.11 -19.26
C ALA A 472 -37.20 -8.69 -20.41
N VAL A 473 -36.56 -9.19 -21.47
CA VAL A 473 -37.23 -9.81 -22.62
C VAL A 473 -37.74 -11.21 -22.28
N PHE A 474 -37.15 -11.95 -21.33
CA PHE A 474 -37.54 -13.33 -21.06
C PHE A 474 -38.99 -13.51 -20.57
N PRO A 475 -39.49 -12.72 -19.59
CA PRO A 475 -40.91 -12.74 -19.22
C PRO A 475 -41.84 -12.43 -20.40
N ILE A 476 -41.47 -11.46 -21.25
CA ILE A 476 -42.22 -11.08 -22.44
C ILE A 476 -42.25 -12.22 -23.45
N LEU A 477 -41.11 -12.91 -23.63
CA LEU A 477 -40.97 -14.06 -24.51
C LEU A 477 -41.87 -15.21 -24.05
N ILE A 478 -41.95 -15.47 -22.74
CA ILE A 478 -42.90 -16.45 -22.19
C ILE A 478 -44.35 -16.03 -22.49
N GLY A 479 -44.66 -14.74 -22.26
CA GLY A 479 -45.92 -14.08 -22.60
C GLY A 479 -46.39 -14.34 -24.04
N LEU A 480 -45.63 -13.79 -25.00
CA LEU A 480 -45.98 -13.84 -26.42
C LEU A 480 -45.85 -15.25 -27.00
N GLY A 481 -44.86 -16.03 -26.54
CA GLY A 481 -44.61 -17.37 -27.05
C GLY A 481 -45.70 -18.37 -26.67
N ILE A 482 -46.33 -18.21 -25.49
CA ILE A 482 -47.45 -19.07 -25.12
C ILE A 482 -48.66 -18.86 -26.03
N ASP A 483 -48.93 -17.62 -26.47
CA ASP A 483 -50.10 -17.31 -27.30
C ASP A 483 -50.05 -18.09 -28.61
N TYR A 484 -48.87 -18.16 -29.24
CA TYR A 484 -48.65 -18.98 -30.43
C TYR A 484 -48.84 -20.47 -30.14
N ALA A 485 -48.32 -20.97 -29.03
CA ALA A 485 -48.46 -22.38 -28.65
C ALA A 485 -49.93 -22.75 -28.36
N ILE A 486 -50.68 -21.85 -27.74
CA ILE A 486 -52.13 -21.98 -27.50
C ILE A 486 -52.89 -21.98 -28.84
N GLN A 487 -52.64 -21.03 -29.74
CA GLN A 487 -53.30 -20.97 -31.05
C GLN A 487 -53.04 -22.25 -31.86
N PHE A 488 -51.81 -22.74 -31.82
CA PHE A 488 -51.45 -24.01 -32.46
C PHE A 488 -52.21 -25.18 -31.85
N GLN A 489 -52.24 -25.30 -30.52
CA GLN A 489 -52.97 -26.37 -29.83
C GLN A 489 -54.47 -26.32 -30.13
N SER A 490 -55.06 -25.11 -30.13
CA SER A 490 -56.48 -24.91 -30.43
C SER A 490 -56.82 -25.38 -31.83
N ARG A 491 -56.05 -24.96 -32.85
CA ARG A 491 -56.24 -25.38 -34.24
C ARG A 491 -56.06 -26.88 -34.43
N TYR A 492 -55.02 -27.47 -33.83
CA TYR A 492 -54.79 -28.91 -33.87
C TYR A 492 -55.98 -29.71 -33.27
N THR A 493 -56.52 -29.23 -32.15
CA THR A 493 -57.67 -29.88 -31.50
C THR A 493 -58.95 -29.73 -32.33
N GLU A 494 -59.12 -28.61 -33.04
CA GLU A 494 -60.25 -28.36 -33.94
C GLU A 494 -60.19 -29.27 -35.18
N GLU A 495 -59.03 -29.37 -35.83
CA GLU A 495 -58.83 -30.25 -36.99
C GLU A 495 -59.04 -31.73 -36.64
N MET A 496 -58.53 -32.20 -35.50
CA MET A 496 -58.76 -33.59 -35.05
C MET A 496 -60.24 -33.91 -34.80
N LYS A 497 -61.03 -32.94 -34.31
CA LYS A 497 -62.48 -33.12 -34.12
C LYS A 497 -63.25 -33.07 -35.43
N GLY A 498 -62.74 -32.34 -36.42
CA GLY A 498 -63.32 -32.25 -37.76
C GLY A 498 -63.12 -33.51 -38.62
N GLU A 499 -62.15 -34.37 -38.29
CA GLU A 499 -61.93 -35.67 -38.95
C GLU A 499 -62.80 -36.82 -38.38
N GLU A 500 -63.46 -36.61 -37.23
CA GLU A 500 -64.36 -37.60 -36.60
C GLU A 500 -65.85 -37.45 -37.00
N GLN A 501 -66.19 -36.50 -37.88
CA GLN A 501 -67.50 -36.34 -38.52
C GLN A 501 -67.40 -36.62 -40.02
#